data_AF-A0A968HP99-F1
#
_entry.id   AF-A0A968HP99-F1
#
_cell.length_a   1.000
_cell.length_b   1.000
_cell.length_c   1.000
_cell.angle_alpha   90.00
_cell.angle_beta   90.00
_cell.angle_gamma   90.00
#
_symmetry.space_group_name_H-M   'P 1'
#
loop_
_entity.id
_entity.type
_entity.pdbx_description
1 polymer ?
#
loop_
_entity_poly.entity_id
_entity_poly.type
_entity_poly.pdbx_seq_one_letter_code
_entity_poly.pdbx_strand_id
1 'polypeptide(L)'
;MFLFEGTATGLSGWHHVHQATSPALGVNENGDRFGAALAAADFDLDGKEDLAIGAPDEDADPIVDSGWVFVFEGTSSGVAPWQAFGQSALETDETNDEFGHALAVGRLNNDLYWDLAVGSPERGLGSGSVFVFTGNSTGLTGFDQLKQSDVGGSNEEDDYFGSALAIADFSGDGRHDLAVGAPGEDIESSNLVDAGQVYMFKPVLNSINGWHHFGQSGLGVDESGDYFGSSLAAGEVWNTGAGNKPDLVVGAPGEDLNSASVDNAGAVFVYSGGSTDMVGRIVVFEDDTLTLSAFTDTPESEDYDRFGAALCIGNFDGDADGDLVVGVPMEDSYDQGGFVQFPNDDANNWFTWVYPIQQSYSAVLY
;
A
#
# COMPACT_ATOMS: atom_id res chain seq x y z
N MET A 1 -15.07 -7.34 -9.86
CA MET A 1 -14.35 -8.02 -8.76
C MET A 1 -15.09 -9.29 -8.33
N PHE A 2 -14.37 -10.32 -7.88
CA PHE A 2 -14.96 -11.51 -7.23
C PHE A 2 -14.67 -11.48 -5.72
N LEU A 3 -15.70 -11.68 -4.91
CA LEU A 3 -15.58 -11.88 -3.46
C LEU A 3 -15.76 -13.37 -3.16
N PHE A 4 -14.78 -13.99 -2.52
CA PHE A 4 -14.84 -15.40 -2.10
C PHE A 4 -15.15 -15.49 -0.61
N GLU A 5 -16.09 -16.34 -0.21
CA GLU A 5 -16.44 -16.47 1.21
C GLU A 5 -15.44 -17.38 1.92
N GLY A 6 -14.92 -16.94 3.06
CA GLY A 6 -14.06 -17.75 3.92
C GLY A 6 -14.86 -18.76 4.75
N THR A 7 -14.33 -19.98 4.87
CA THR A 7 -14.80 -20.99 5.82
C THR A 7 -13.63 -21.56 6.61
N ALA A 8 -13.92 -22.29 7.69
CA ALA A 8 -12.91 -23.01 8.47
C ALA A 8 -12.10 -24.03 7.66
N THR A 9 -12.53 -24.38 6.44
CA THR A 9 -11.84 -25.32 5.54
C THR A 9 -11.31 -24.66 4.28
N GLY A 10 -11.32 -23.32 4.19
CA GLY A 10 -10.89 -22.55 3.04
C GLY A 10 -12.02 -21.80 2.35
N LEU A 11 -11.77 -21.29 1.14
CA LEU A 11 -12.73 -20.50 0.38
C LEU A 11 -13.88 -21.37 -0.16
N SER A 12 -15.11 -20.86 -0.07
CA SER A 12 -16.30 -21.52 -0.62
C SER A 12 -17.25 -20.50 -1.24
N GLY A 13 -17.82 -20.83 -2.41
CA GLY A 13 -18.72 -19.90 -3.10
C GLY A 13 -18.03 -18.62 -3.56
N TRP A 14 -18.78 -17.78 -4.28
CA TRP A 14 -18.33 -16.44 -4.65
C TRP A 14 -19.51 -15.54 -5.00
N HIS A 15 -19.30 -14.23 -4.83
CA HIS A 15 -20.16 -13.17 -5.32
C HIS A 15 -19.42 -12.36 -6.38
N HIS A 16 -20.12 -11.96 -7.45
CA HIS A 16 -19.57 -11.04 -8.43
C HIS A 16 -20.10 -9.64 -8.15
N VAL A 17 -19.19 -8.69 -7.95
CA VAL A 17 -19.47 -7.30 -7.59
C VAL A 17 -18.82 -6.37 -8.60
N HIS A 18 -19.57 -5.38 -9.07
CA HIS A 18 -19.21 -4.33 -10.04
C HIS A 18 -20.02 -3.04 -9.79
N GLN A 19 -19.68 -1.86 -10.37
CA GLN A 19 -20.43 -0.62 -10.09
C GLN A 19 -21.95 -0.76 -10.35
N ALA A 20 -22.34 -1.44 -11.44
CA ALA A 20 -23.75 -1.67 -11.76
C ALA A 20 -24.45 -2.75 -10.90
N THR A 21 -23.84 -3.22 -9.80
CA THR A 21 -24.50 -4.17 -8.86
C THR A 21 -25.75 -3.55 -8.22
N SER A 22 -25.76 -2.22 -8.07
CA SER A 22 -26.93 -1.47 -7.63
C SER A 22 -26.99 -0.13 -8.37
N PRO A 23 -28.20 0.35 -8.77
CA PRO A 23 -28.36 1.70 -9.31
C PRO A 23 -27.87 2.81 -8.37
N ALA A 24 -27.70 2.52 -7.08
CA ALA A 24 -27.19 3.48 -6.09
C ALA A 24 -25.66 3.67 -6.16
N LEU A 25 -24.94 2.76 -6.79
CA LEU A 25 -23.48 2.86 -6.95
C LEU A 25 -23.13 3.51 -8.29
N GLY A 26 -23.85 3.21 -9.37
CA GLY A 26 -23.61 3.83 -10.67
C GLY A 26 -23.83 2.85 -11.81
N VAL A 27 -23.12 3.08 -12.91
CA VAL A 27 -23.10 2.21 -14.10
C VAL A 27 -21.69 1.68 -14.31
N ASN A 28 -21.54 0.60 -15.06
CA ASN A 28 -20.20 0.14 -15.43
C ASN A 28 -19.76 0.95 -16.66
N GLU A 29 -18.58 1.56 -16.60
CA GLU A 29 -17.95 2.24 -17.71
C GLU A 29 -16.65 1.50 -18.09
N ASN A 30 -16.09 1.84 -19.25
CA ASN A 30 -14.92 1.13 -19.77
C ASN A 30 -13.67 1.92 -19.46
N GLY A 31 -12.97 1.50 -18.41
CA GLY A 31 -11.73 2.17 -17.99
C GLY A 31 -11.61 2.22 -16.49
N ASP A 32 -12.72 2.21 -15.77
CA ASP A 32 -12.85 2.67 -14.38
C ASP A 32 -11.98 1.94 -13.33
N ARG A 33 -11.40 0.80 -13.72
CA ARG A 33 -10.57 -0.06 -12.87
C ARG A 33 -11.21 -0.37 -11.52
N PHE A 34 -12.52 -0.60 -11.48
CA PHE A 34 -13.21 -1.02 -10.26
C PHE A 34 -12.55 -2.22 -9.60
N GLY A 35 -12.08 -2.05 -8.36
CA GLY A 35 -11.29 -3.03 -7.64
C GLY A 35 -9.78 -2.86 -7.78
N ALA A 36 -9.31 -1.69 -8.26
CA ALA A 36 -7.89 -1.34 -8.28
C ALA A 36 -7.28 -1.36 -6.87
N ALA A 37 -8.03 -0.88 -5.88
CA ALA A 37 -7.68 -0.92 -4.47
C ALA A 37 -8.85 -1.47 -3.65
N LEU A 38 -8.53 -2.17 -2.55
CA LEU A 38 -9.49 -2.75 -1.62
C LEU A 38 -9.02 -2.49 -0.20
N ALA A 39 -9.96 -2.16 0.69
CA ALA A 39 -9.73 -2.15 2.13
C ALA A 39 -10.97 -2.65 2.87
N ALA A 40 -10.78 -3.39 3.96
CA ALA A 40 -11.87 -3.94 4.75
C ALA A 40 -11.72 -3.58 6.24
N ALA A 41 -12.78 -3.07 6.83
CA ALA A 41 -12.86 -2.70 8.25
C ALA A 41 -14.31 -2.53 8.68
N ASP A 42 -14.58 -2.59 9.99
CA ASP A 42 -15.92 -2.39 10.57
C ASP A 42 -16.17 -0.88 10.79
N PHE A 43 -16.65 -0.17 9.76
CA PHE A 43 -16.76 1.29 9.77
C PHE A 43 -17.89 1.81 10.67
N ASP A 44 -18.92 1.00 10.95
CA ASP A 44 -20.05 1.35 11.84
C ASP A 44 -20.08 0.62 13.19
N LEU A 45 -19.09 -0.23 13.47
CA LEU A 45 -18.96 -1.00 14.70
C LEU A 45 -20.12 -1.96 14.95
N ASP A 46 -20.68 -2.54 13.89
CA ASP A 46 -21.73 -3.54 13.99
C ASP A 46 -21.19 -4.97 14.21
N GLY A 47 -19.87 -5.15 14.16
CA GLY A 47 -19.16 -6.40 14.36
C GLY A 47 -18.92 -7.22 13.09
N LYS A 48 -19.17 -6.65 11.90
CA LYS A 48 -18.84 -7.22 10.60
C LYS A 48 -17.95 -6.24 9.83
N GLU A 49 -16.97 -6.76 9.12
CA GLU A 49 -16.15 -5.93 8.25
C GLU A 49 -16.95 -5.49 7.02
N ASP A 50 -16.87 -4.20 6.73
CA ASP A 50 -17.31 -3.56 5.51
C ASP A 50 -16.18 -3.55 4.48
N LEU A 51 -16.50 -3.30 3.22
CA LEU A 51 -15.56 -3.32 2.11
C LEU A 51 -15.59 -2.00 1.34
N ALA A 52 -14.46 -1.28 1.33
CA ALA A 52 -14.21 -0.13 0.46
C ALA A 52 -13.47 -0.59 -0.81
N ILE A 53 -13.89 -0.06 -1.96
CA ILE A 53 -13.39 -0.43 -3.28
C ILE A 53 -13.08 0.84 -4.08
N GLY A 54 -11.84 0.97 -4.53
CA GLY A 54 -11.41 2.06 -5.40
C GLY A 54 -11.72 1.78 -6.88
N ALA A 55 -12.11 2.84 -7.59
CA ALA A 55 -12.22 2.93 -9.04
C ALA A 55 -11.59 4.27 -9.48
N PRO A 56 -10.25 4.35 -9.55
CA PRO A 56 -9.55 5.61 -9.79
C PRO A 56 -9.89 6.26 -11.13
N ASP A 57 -10.28 5.47 -12.13
CA ASP A 57 -10.56 5.96 -13.48
C ASP A 57 -12.09 6.15 -13.69
N GLU A 58 -12.89 6.25 -12.62
CA GLU A 58 -14.33 6.52 -12.73
C GLU A 58 -14.62 8.01 -13.01
N ASP A 59 -15.52 8.26 -13.95
CA ASP A 59 -15.89 9.60 -14.39
C ASP A 59 -16.93 10.26 -13.46
N ALA A 60 -16.68 11.52 -13.07
CA ALA A 60 -17.68 12.43 -12.54
C ALA A 60 -18.21 13.33 -13.66
N ASP A 61 -18.94 12.72 -14.59
CA ASP A 61 -19.48 13.28 -15.83
C ASP A 61 -19.82 14.79 -15.75
N PRO A 62 -19.10 15.69 -16.46
CA PRO A 62 -18.21 15.45 -17.60
C PRO A 62 -16.70 15.35 -17.25
N ILE A 63 -16.35 15.18 -15.98
CA ILE A 63 -14.97 15.16 -15.50
C ILE A 63 -14.45 13.73 -15.61
N VAL A 64 -13.47 13.54 -16.48
CA VAL A 64 -12.90 12.23 -16.81
C VAL A 64 -11.88 11.80 -15.74
N ASP A 65 -11.88 10.52 -15.39
CA ASP A 65 -10.91 9.86 -14.51
C ASP A 65 -10.73 10.59 -13.15
N SER A 66 -11.80 11.18 -12.62
CA SER A 66 -11.78 11.88 -11.33
C SER A 66 -11.68 10.93 -10.13
N GLY A 67 -12.11 9.68 -10.33
CA GLY A 67 -12.02 8.59 -9.38
C GLY A 67 -13.13 8.56 -8.32
N TRP A 68 -13.50 7.34 -7.92
CA TRP A 68 -14.56 7.07 -6.94
C TRP A 68 -14.19 5.95 -5.97
N VAL A 69 -14.82 6.00 -4.79
CA VAL A 69 -14.81 4.90 -3.82
C VAL A 69 -16.24 4.40 -3.59
N PHE A 70 -16.38 3.08 -3.64
CA PHE A 70 -17.63 2.36 -3.38
C PHE A 70 -17.50 1.56 -2.09
N VAL A 71 -18.43 1.75 -1.16
CA VAL A 71 -18.44 1.07 0.14
C VAL A 71 -19.63 0.12 0.18
N PHE A 72 -19.35 -1.10 0.61
CA PHE A 72 -20.34 -2.13 0.84
C PHE A 72 -20.33 -2.52 2.32
N GLU A 73 -21.51 -2.49 2.94
CA GLU A 73 -21.74 -2.90 4.33
C GLU A 73 -21.58 -4.42 4.47
N GLY A 74 -20.91 -4.86 5.53
CA GLY A 74 -20.80 -6.24 5.95
C GLY A 74 -22.10 -6.77 6.54
N THR A 75 -22.69 -7.79 5.92
CA THR A 75 -23.93 -8.42 6.39
C THR A 75 -23.74 -9.91 6.66
N SER A 76 -24.72 -10.52 7.33
CA SER A 76 -24.73 -11.98 7.55
C SER A 76 -24.78 -12.81 6.25
N SER A 77 -25.02 -12.19 5.10
CA SER A 77 -25.11 -12.85 3.79
C SER A 77 -24.02 -12.39 2.83
N GLY A 78 -22.92 -11.81 3.34
CA GLY A 78 -21.87 -11.17 2.54
C GLY A 78 -22.04 -9.65 2.52
N VAL A 79 -21.66 -9.01 1.42
CA VAL A 79 -21.63 -7.54 1.33
C VAL A 79 -22.87 -6.95 0.66
N ALA A 80 -23.30 -5.76 1.09
CA ALA A 80 -24.44 -5.03 0.51
C ALA A 80 -24.03 -3.59 0.12
N PRO A 81 -24.46 -3.06 -1.04
CA PRO A 81 -24.18 -1.67 -1.43
C PRO A 81 -24.59 -0.66 -0.36
N TRP A 82 -23.70 0.26 0.02
CA TRP A 82 -23.94 1.17 1.13
C TRP A 82 -23.66 2.64 0.81
N GLN A 83 -22.45 2.97 0.36
CA GLN A 83 -22.05 4.34 0.01
C GLN A 83 -21.26 4.37 -1.30
N ALA A 84 -21.28 5.51 -1.98
CA ALA A 84 -20.45 5.81 -3.13
C ALA A 84 -20.13 7.30 -3.10
N PHE A 85 -18.86 7.65 -3.27
CA PHE A 85 -18.41 9.03 -3.28
C PHE A 85 -17.17 9.23 -4.14
N GLY A 86 -17.17 10.30 -4.93
CA GLY A 86 -15.98 10.91 -5.53
C GLY A 86 -15.64 12.22 -4.80
N GLN A 87 -14.73 13.02 -5.34
CA GLN A 87 -14.28 14.24 -4.65
C GLN A 87 -15.28 15.39 -4.78
N SER A 88 -16.24 15.40 -5.71
CA SER A 88 -17.27 16.45 -5.81
C SER A 88 -18.21 16.51 -4.62
N ALA A 89 -18.28 15.44 -3.82
CA ALA A 89 -18.96 15.44 -2.53
C ALA A 89 -18.16 16.18 -1.44
N LEU A 90 -16.90 16.51 -1.72
CA LEU A 90 -15.86 16.98 -0.80
C LEU A 90 -15.34 18.38 -1.20
N GLU A 91 -14.80 18.50 -2.42
CA GLU A 91 -14.23 19.67 -3.08
C GLU A 91 -14.58 19.69 -4.59
N THR A 92 -13.84 20.41 -5.44
CA THR A 92 -13.97 20.31 -6.90
C THR A 92 -13.13 19.15 -7.43
N ASP A 93 -13.78 18.24 -8.15
CA ASP A 93 -13.13 17.22 -8.99
C ASP A 93 -12.29 17.91 -10.08
N GLU A 94 -11.09 17.39 -10.32
CA GLU A 94 -10.29 17.70 -11.51
C GLU A 94 -10.16 16.44 -12.39
N THR A 95 -9.84 16.65 -13.67
CA THR A 95 -9.63 15.53 -14.60
C THR A 95 -8.37 14.78 -14.22
N ASN A 96 -8.45 13.45 -14.23
CA ASN A 96 -7.37 12.54 -13.84
C ASN A 96 -6.96 12.61 -12.38
N ASP A 97 -7.80 13.03 -11.43
CA ASP A 97 -7.36 13.04 -10.02
C ASP A 97 -7.07 11.64 -9.44
N GLU A 98 -7.60 10.58 -10.09
CA GLU A 98 -7.44 9.18 -9.67
C GLU A 98 -7.87 8.89 -8.22
N PHE A 99 -8.89 9.57 -7.70
CA PHE A 99 -9.39 9.33 -6.35
C PHE A 99 -9.80 7.85 -6.15
N GLY A 100 -9.28 7.21 -5.11
CA GLY A 100 -9.48 5.78 -4.89
C GLY A 100 -8.33 4.92 -5.43
N HIS A 101 -7.23 5.52 -5.88
CA HIS A 101 -6.02 4.81 -6.34
C HIS A 101 -5.45 3.89 -5.26
N ALA A 102 -5.36 4.38 -4.02
CA ALA A 102 -4.89 3.62 -2.86
C ALA A 102 -5.90 3.75 -1.70
N LEU A 103 -6.08 2.67 -0.93
CA LEU A 103 -6.97 2.62 0.22
C LEU A 103 -6.24 2.02 1.43
N ALA A 104 -6.39 2.62 2.60
CA ALA A 104 -5.95 2.06 3.87
C ALA A 104 -6.94 2.37 4.98
N VAL A 105 -7.04 1.49 5.97
CA VAL A 105 -7.99 1.63 7.09
C VAL A 105 -7.29 1.63 8.44
N GLY A 106 -7.80 2.42 9.38
CA GLY A 106 -7.30 2.47 10.74
C GLY A 106 -8.01 3.50 11.59
N ARG A 107 -7.69 3.58 12.88
CA ARG A 107 -8.25 4.58 13.79
C ARG A 107 -7.39 5.83 13.77
N LEU A 108 -7.75 6.78 12.91
CA LEU A 108 -7.05 8.04 12.68
C LEU A 108 -7.72 9.22 13.42
N ASN A 109 -8.64 8.91 14.32
CA ASN A 109 -9.20 9.86 15.26
C ASN A 109 -9.27 9.22 16.68
N ASN A 110 -9.87 9.93 17.66
CA ASN A 110 -9.98 9.44 19.03
C ASN A 110 -11.38 8.87 19.35
N ASP A 111 -11.92 8.05 18.45
CA ASP A 111 -13.11 7.24 18.68
C ASP A 111 -12.82 5.74 18.50
N LEU A 112 -13.86 4.91 18.35
CA LEU A 112 -13.72 3.47 18.21
C LEU A 112 -13.90 2.99 16.77
N TYR A 113 -14.50 3.81 15.90
CA TYR A 113 -14.84 3.49 14.53
C TYR A 113 -13.57 3.41 13.69
N TRP A 114 -13.59 2.59 12.66
CA TRP A 114 -12.51 2.56 11.69
C TRP A 114 -12.68 3.72 10.71
N ASP A 115 -11.57 4.34 10.34
CA ASP A 115 -11.50 5.41 9.35
C ASP A 115 -10.89 4.87 8.04
N LEU A 116 -11.12 5.58 6.95
CA LEU A 116 -10.60 5.23 5.62
C LEU A 116 -9.73 6.37 5.07
N ALA A 117 -8.47 6.09 4.77
CA ALA A 117 -7.62 6.96 3.97
C ALA A 117 -7.72 6.58 2.48
N VAL A 118 -7.84 7.60 1.62
CA VAL A 118 -8.01 7.45 0.17
C VAL A 118 -6.99 8.31 -0.56
N GLY A 119 -6.17 7.69 -1.41
CA GLY A 119 -5.19 8.36 -2.25
C GLY A 119 -5.79 8.91 -3.55
N SER A 120 -5.24 10.04 -3.99
CA SER A 120 -5.56 10.74 -5.25
C SER A 120 -4.25 11.32 -5.82
N PRO A 121 -3.31 10.47 -6.26
CA PRO A 121 -1.93 10.85 -6.54
C PRO A 121 -1.79 11.84 -7.70
N GLU A 122 -2.71 11.80 -8.66
CA GLU A 122 -2.64 12.64 -9.86
C GLU A 122 -3.26 14.04 -9.66
N ARG A 123 -3.85 14.30 -8.48
CA ARG A 123 -4.49 15.58 -8.16
C ARG A 123 -3.51 16.75 -8.23
N GLY A 124 -3.96 17.87 -8.80
CA GLY A 124 -3.14 19.06 -8.94
C GLY A 124 -1.91 18.83 -9.81
N LEU A 125 -2.08 18.14 -10.95
CA LEU A 125 -1.03 17.79 -11.91
C LEU A 125 0.04 16.87 -11.29
N GLY A 126 -0.38 15.82 -10.60
CA GLY A 126 0.55 14.88 -9.98
C GLY A 126 1.07 15.30 -8.61
N SER A 127 0.72 16.48 -8.07
CA SER A 127 1.14 16.85 -6.70
C SER A 127 0.53 15.99 -5.61
N GLY A 128 -0.59 15.34 -5.92
CA GLY A 128 -1.22 14.34 -5.07
C GLY A 128 -1.95 14.90 -3.86
N SER A 129 -2.82 14.06 -3.31
CA SER A 129 -3.54 14.32 -2.05
C SER A 129 -4.01 13.01 -1.43
N VAL A 130 -4.21 13.05 -0.11
CA VAL A 130 -4.89 11.98 0.63
C VAL A 130 -6.10 12.55 1.36
N PHE A 131 -7.22 11.84 1.30
CA PHE A 131 -8.45 12.19 2.00
C PHE A 131 -8.74 11.15 3.07
N VAL A 132 -8.95 11.58 4.32
CA VAL A 132 -9.25 10.68 5.44
C VAL A 132 -10.69 10.84 5.87
N PHE A 133 -11.51 9.83 5.64
CA PHE A 133 -12.92 9.76 6.02
C PHE A 133 -13.10 9.11 7.38
N THR A 134 -13.92 9.73 8.22
CA THR A 134 -14.18 9.21 9.57
C THR A 134 -15.33 8.23 9.60
N GLY A 135 -15.16 7.08 10.27
CA GLY A 135 -16.24 6.13 10.50
C GLY A 135 -17.26 6.62 11.53
N ASN A 136 -18.50 6.15 11.42
CA ASN A 136 -19.52 6.31 12.45
C ASN A 136 -20.63 5.25 12.26
N SER A 137 -21.62 5.25 13.14
CA SER A 137 -22.73 4.29 13.14
C SER A 137 -23.65 4.28 11.89
N THR A 138 -23.37 5.11 10.89
CA THR A 138 -24.06 5.17 9.60
C THR A 138 -23.11 5.09 8.41
N GLY A 139 -21.83 4.76 8.65
CA GLY A 139 -20.78 4.63 7.65
C GLY A 139 -19.78 5.78 7.67
N LEU A 140 -19.06 5.95 6.56
CA LEU A 140 -18.01 6.96 6.42
C LEU A 140 -18.61 8.36 6.25
N THR A 141 -18.03 9.35 6.93
CA THR A 141 -18.45 10.76 6.89
C THR A 141 -17.27 11.71 7.08
N GLY A 142 -17.47 12.96 6.64
CA GLY A 142 -16.45 14.01 6.74
C GLY A 142 -15.19 13.64 5.99
N PHE A 143 -14.24 14.57 5.95
CA PHE A 143 -12.88 14.25 5.53
C PHE A 143 -11.89 15.30 6.04
N ASP A 144 -10.65 14.88 6.26
CA ASP A 144 -9.47 15.75 6.26
C ASP A 144 -8.73 15.55 4.92
N GLN A 145 -8.31 16.64 4.27
CA GLN A 145 -7.40 16.57 3.12
C GLN A 145 -5.97 16.80 3.61
N LEU A 146 -5.07 15.90 3.24
CA LEU A 146 -3.66 15.91 3.59
C LEU A 146 -2.82 16.11 2.33
N LYS A 147 -1.74 16.90 2.45
CA LYS A 147 -0.76 17.17 1.40
C LYS A 147 0.65 17.17 1.99
N GLN A 148 1.67 17.10 1.13
CA GLN A 148 3.08 17.14 1.52
C GLN A 148 3.43 18.40 2.34
N SER A 149 2.83 19.54 1.97
CA SER A 149 2.98 20.80 2.69
C SER A 149 2.55 20.77 4.15
N ASP A 150 1.69 19.83 4.55
CA ASP A 150 1.22 19.70 5.94
C ASP A 150 2.28 19.06 6.86
N VAL A 151 3.34 18.48 6.28
CA VAL A 151 4.49 17.89 7.00
C VAL A 151 5.78 18.69 6.74
N GLY A 152 5.70 19.81 6.03
CA GLY A 152 6.84 20.68 5.73
C GLY A 152 7.56 20.36 4.42
N GLY A 153 7.00 19.52 3.56
CA GLY A 153 7.40 19.39 2.16
C GLY A 153 6.80 20.47 1.27
N SER A 154 6.98 20.34 -0.04
CA SER A 154 6.31 21.14 -1.06
C SER A 154 5.27 20.29 -1.78
N ASN A 155 4.26 20.90 -2.40
CA ASN A 155 3.36 20.17 -3.30
C ASN A 155 3.84 20.50 -4.71
N GLU A 156 4.62 19.62 -5.32
CA GLU A 156 5.25 19.82 -6.62
C GLU A 156 4.53 18.94 -7.66
N GLU A 157 4.57 19.34 -8.93
CA GLU A 157 3.94 18.52 -9.98
C GLU A 157 4.71 17.20 -10.10
N ASP A 158 3.99 16.11 -10.40
CA ASP A 158 4.56 14.76 -10.57
C ASP A 158 5.17 14.10 -9.29
N ASP A 159 4.91 14.59 -8.06
CA ASP A 159 5.37 13.92 -6.81
C ASP A 159 4.57 12.63 -6.47
N TYR A 160 3.33 12.56 -6.94
CA TYR A 160 2.35 11.51 -6.76
C TYR A 160 2.05 11.16 -5.29
N PHE A 161 1.96 12.16 -4.42
CA PHE A 161 1.60 11.98 -3.01
C PHE A 161 0.24 11.28 -2.86
N GLY A 162 0.24 10.15 -2.14
CA GLY A 162 -0.95 9.31 -2.00
C GLY A 162 -0.96 8.07 -2.90
N SER A 163 0.14 7.79 -3.61
CA SER A 163 0.30 6.58 -4.44
C SER A 163 0.24 5.29 -3.61
N ALA A 164 0.78 5.31 -2.40
CA ALA A 164 0.75 4.19 -1.47
C ALA A 164 0.38 4.67 -0.06
N LEU A 165 -0.36 3.84 0.68
CA LEU A 165 -0.84 4.15 2.03
C LEU A 165 -0.63 2.96 2.96
N ALA A 166 -0.19 3.23 4.19
CA ALA A 166 -0.16 2.24 5.26
C ALA A 166 -0.56 2.89 6.59
N ILE A 167 -1.34 2.18 7.42
CA ILE A 167 -1.84 2.70 8.70
C ILE A 167 -1.54 1.71 9.81
N ALA A 168 -0.79 2.16 10.84
CA ALA A 168 -0.52 1.40 12.06
C ALA A 168 0.07 2.31 13.15
N ASP A 169 0.22 1.85 14.40
CA ASP A 169 0.83 2.63 15.49
C ASP A 169 2.37 2.70 15.37
N PHE A 170 2.84 3.47 14.38
CA PHE A 170 4.27 3.64 14.10
C PHE A 170 5.00 4.46 15.17
N SER A 171 4.31 5.40 15.83
CA SER A 171 4.85 6.21 16.92
C SER A 171 4.94 5.44 18.25
N GLY A 172 4.16 4.37 18.39
CA GLY A 172 4.08 3.56 19.59
C GLY A 172 3.37 4.25 20.75
N ASP A 173 2.46 5.17 20.43
CA ASP A 173 1.70 5.95 21.40
C ASP A 173 0.28 5.39 21.67
N GLY A 174 -0.04 4.25 21.04
CA GLY A 174 -1.29 3.54 21.16
C GLY A 174 -2.38 4.01 20.19
N ARG A 175 -2.07 4.89 19.23
CA ARG A 175 -2.98 5.34 18.17
C ARG A 175 -2.38 5.00 16.80
N HIS A 176 -3.23 4.74 15.82
CA HIS A 176 -2.72 4.51 14.48
C HIS A 176 -2.23 5.82 13.86
N ASP A 177 -1.13 5.74 13.14
CA ASP A 177 -0.51 6.78 12.34
C ASP A 177 -0.65 6.40 10.87
N LEU A 178 -0.59 7.38 9.98
CA LEU A 178 -0.70 7.20 8.53
C LEU A 178 0.65 7.48 7.86
N ALA A 179 1.14 6.52 7.09
CA ALA A 179 2.25 6.66 6.17
C ALA A 179 1.72 6.86 4.74
N VAL A 180 2.28 7.81 4.01
CA VAL A 180 1.91 8.17 2.64
C VAL A 180 3.14 8.21 1.76
N GLY A 181 3.13 7.46 0.66
CA GLY A 181 4.19 7.49 -0.35
C GLY A 181 4.00 8.62 -1.36
N ALA A 182 5.10 9.27 -1.72
CA ALA A 182 5.23 10.21 -2.83
C ALA A 182 6.45 9.80 -3.66
N PRO A 183 6.32 8.78 -4.53
CA PRO A 183 7.45 8.18 -5.21
C PRO A 183 8.12 9.11 -6.23
N GLY A 184 7.43 10.15 -6.72
CA GLY A 184 8.00 11.12 -7.65
C GLY A 184 8.70 12.30 -6.97
N GLU A 185 8.70 12.37 -5.63
CA GLU A 185 9.29 13.51 -4.91
C GLU A 185 10.79 13.67 -5.21
N ASP A 186 11.16 14.91 -5.55
CA ASP A 186 12.54 15.32 -5.75
C ASP A 186 13.25 15.60 -4.42
N ILE A 187 14.56 15.28 -4.34
CA ILE A 187 15.42 15.75 -3.24
C ILE A 187 16.21 16.96 -3.72
N GLU A 188 15.56 18.12 -3.64
CA GLU A 188 16.05 19.42 -4.12
C GLU A 188 17.46 19.78 -3.64
N SER A 189 17.78 19.45 -2.39
CA SER A 189 19.10 19.77 -1.81
C SER A 189 20.27 19.04 -2.50
N SER A 190 19.98 17.93 -3.18
CA SER A 190 20.94 17.06 -3.87
C SER A 190 20.69 16.99 -5.38
N ASN A 191 19.64 17.64 -5.91
CA ASN A 191 19.22 17.57 -7.32
C ASN A 191 19.01 16.12 -7.78
N LEU A 192 18.36 15.33 -6.94
CA LEU A 192 17.92 13.98 -7.26
C LEU A 192 16.46 14.07 -7.68
N VAL A 193 16.16 13.54 -8.85
CA VAL A 193 14.83 13.62 -9.47
C VAL A 193 14.12 12.30 -9.24
N ASP A 194 12.85 12.32 -8.87
CA ASP A 194 12.05 11.12 -8.59
C ASP A 194 12.72 10.14 -7.59
N ALA A 195 13.42 10.68 -6.59
CA ALA A 195 14.05 9.85 -5.56
C ALA A 195 12.99 9.22 -4.64
N GLY A 196 11.89 9.95 -4.44
CA GLY A 196 10.75 9.54 -3.65
C GLY A 196 10.92 9.77 -2.15
N GLN A 197 9.80 10.00 -1.47
CA GLN A 197 9.75 10.13 0.00
C GLN A 197 8.51 9.46 0.59
N VAL A 198 8.58 9.19 1.90
CA VAL A 198 7.43 8.79 2.72
C VAL A 198 7.13 9.88 3.73
N TYR A 199 5.85 10.24 3.82
CA TYR A 199 5.31 11.27 4.70
C TYR A 199 4.44 10.63 5.78
N MET A 200 4.69 11.01 7.03
CA MET A 200 4.04 10.45 8.21
C MET A 200 3.12 11.47 8.86
N PHE A 201 1.92 11.02 9.19
CA PHE A 201 0.87 11.77 9.85
C PHE A 201 0.39 11.04 11.10
N LYS A 202 -0.02 11.80 12.11
CA LYS A 202 -0.51 11.24 13.37
C LYS A 202 -1.75 11.95 13.88
N PRO A 203 -2.70 11.22 14.48
CA PRO A 203 -3.89 11.81 15.05
C PRO A 203 -3.56 12.64 16.29
N VAL A 204 -4.03 13.87 16.28
CA VAL A 204 -4.17 14.74 17.44
C VAL A 204 -5.66 14.95 17.73
N LEU A 205 -6.01 15.59 18.84
CA LEU A 205 -7.40 15.77 19.21
C LEU A 205 -8.19 16.50 18.10
N ASN A 206 -9.06 15.76 17.41
CA ASN A 206 -9.94 16.20 16.31
C ASN A 206 -9.21 16.66 15.02
N SER A 207 -7.98 16.21 14.76
CA SER A 207 -7.26 16.52 13.51
C SER A 207 -6.12 15.54 13.28
N ILE A 208 -5.65 15.43 12.04
CA ILE A 208 -4.47 14.67 11.67
C ILE A 208 -3.35 15.66 11.36
N ASN A 209 -2.22 15.56 12.06
CA ASN A 209 -1.09 16.46 11.88
C ASN A 209 0.09 15.77 11.21
N GLY A 210 0.85 16.50 10.41
CA GLY A 210 2.16 16.09 9.95
C GLY A 210 3.10 15.80 11.13
N TRP A 211 3.85 14.70 11.00
CA TRP A 211 4.84 14.26 11.98
C TRP A 211 6.26 14.36 11.42
N HIS A 212 6.54 13.67 10.32
CA HIS A 212 7.88 13.54 9.75
C HIS A 212 7.78 13.14 8.28
N HIS A 213 8.77 13.47 7.46
CA HIS A 213 8.98 12.83 6.15
C HIS A 213 10.44 12.38 6.03
N PHE A 214 10.69 11.40 5.18
CA PHE A 214 12.03 10.87 4.96
C PHE A 214 12.13 10.16 3.60
N GLY A 215 13.33 10.19 3.02
CA GLY A 215 13.76 9.28 1.95
C GLY A 215 14.57 8.11 2.51
N GLN A 216 15.51 7.61 1.72
CA GLN A 216 16.36 6.47 2.05
C GLN A 216 17.47 6.79 3.06
N SER A 217 17.77 8.08 3.23
CA SER A 217 18.87 8.57 4.04
C SER A 217 18.91 7.96 5.45
N GLY A 218 20.04 7.31 5.78
CA GLY A 218 20.28 6.68 7.08
C GLY A 218 20.23 5.16 7.03
N LEU A 219 19.56 4.59 6.02
CA LEU A 219 19.60 3.18 5.69
C LEU A 219 20.29 3.01 4.34
N GLY A 220 19.77 3.62 3.28
CA GLY A 220 20.33 3.63 1.93
C GLY A 220 20.93 4.98 1.52
N VAL A 221 21.09 5.14 0.21
CA VAL A 221 21.50 6.39 -0.44
C VAL A 221 20.36 6.78 -1.37
N ASP A 222 19.90 8.02 -1.29
CA ASP A 222 18.94 8.50 -2.27
C ASP A 222 19.63 8.70 -3.63
N GLU A 223 19.01 8.18 -4.68
CA GLU A 223 19.43 8.27 -6.07
C GLU A 223 18.25 8.73 -6.94
N SER A 224 18.55 9.26 -8.13
CA SER A 224 17.47 9.69 -9.04
C SER A 224 16.75 8.46 -9.58
N GLY A 225 15.42 8.43 -9.45
CA GLY A 225 14.60 7.36 -10.00
C GLY A 225 14.49 6.13 -9.11
N ASP A 226 14.80 6.22 -7.82
CA ASP A 226 14.59 5.10 -6.88
C ASP A 226 13.11 4.83 -6.62
N TYR A 227 12.29 5.88 -6.75
CA TYR A 227 10.87 5.86 -6.46
C TYR A 227 10.54 5.35 -5.04
N PHE A 228 11.32 5.75 -4.04
CA PHE A 228 11.11 5.36 -2.65
C PHE A 228 9.70 5.76 -2.18
N GLY A 229 8.97 4.82 -1.58
CA GLY A 229 7.56 5.03 -1.21
C GLY A 229 6.56 4.57 -2.27
N SER A 230 7.00 3.92 -3.35
CA SER A 230 6.12 3.33 -4.37
C SER A 230 5.15 2.28 -3.81
N SER A 231 5.55 1.58 -2.75
CA SER A 231 4.72 0.61 -2.06
C SER A 231 4.97 0.71 -0.55
N LEU A 232 3.92 0.50 0.23
CA LEU A 232 3.97 0.54 1.69
C LEU A 232 3.20 -0.66 2.27
N ALA A 233 3.74 -1.25 3.32
CA ALA A 233 3.04 -2.25 4.13
C ALA A 233 3.33 -2.03 5.62
N ALA A 234 2.38 -2.40 6.48
CA ALA A 234 2.53 -2.29 7.92
C ALA A 234 2.25 -3.63 8.61
N GLY A 235 3.06 -3.97 9.59
CA GLY A 235 2.88 -5.18 10.40
C GLY A 235 4.14 -5.55 11.17
N GLU A 236 4.06 -6.62 11.95
CA GLU A 236 5.12 -7.03 12.87
C GLU A 236 6.16 -7.91 12.17
N VAL A 237 6.99 -7.34 11.31
CA VAL A 237 8.02 -8.09 10.54
C VAL A 237 9.41 -8.04 11.19
N TRP A 238 9.60 -7.17 12.19
CA TRP A 238 10.85 -7.01 12.91
C TRP A 238 10.61 -6.95 14.43
N ASN A 239 10.85 -8.09 15.07
CA ASN A 239 10.80 -8.19 16.52
C ASN A 239 12.07 -7.62 17.19
N THR A 240 12.02 -6.36 17.63
CA THR A 240 13.12 -5.71 18.38
C THR A 240 13.14 -6.09 19.87
N GLY A 241 12.23 -6.95 20.34
CA GLY A 241 12.08 -7.31 21.75
C GLY A 241 11.53 -6.18 22.64
N ALA A 242 11.10 -5.06 22.04
CA ALA A 242 10.58 -3.87 22.74
C ALA A 242 9.05 -3.85 22.92
N GLY A 243 8.40 -5.02 22.73
CA GLY A 243 6.96 -5.14 22.59
C GLY A 243 6.59 -5.05 21.11
N ASN A 244 5.80 -6.01 20.65
CA ASN A 244 5.27 -6.08 19.29
C ASN A 244 4.62 -4.74 18.89
N LYS A 245 5.31 -3.99 18.05
CA LYS A 245 4.82 -2.74 17.48
C LYS A 245 4.93 -2.87 15.96
N PRO A 246 3.96 -2.34 15.22
CA PRO A 246 3.94 -2.49 13.78
C PRO A 246 5.12 -1.75 13.15
N ASP A 247 5.84 -2.43 12.29
CA ASP A 247 6.91 -1.87 11.47
C ASP A 247 6.31 -1.34 10.16
N LEU A 248 6.99 -0.36 9.57
CA LEU A 248 6.70 0.12 8.22
C LEU A 248 7.69 -0.49 7.25
N VAL A 249 7.19 -1.09 6.18
CA VAL A 249 7.99 -1.60 5.07
C VAL A 249 7.75 -0.72 3.85
N VAL A 250 8.83 -0.25 3.23
CA VAL A 250 8.82 0.70 2.11
C VAL A 250 9.56 0.11 0.92
N GLY A 251 8.94 0.12 -0.25
CA GLY A 251 9.60 -0.28 -1.50
C GLY A 251 10.23 0.91 -2.23
N ALA A 252 11.40 0.67 -2.84
CA ALA A 252 12.07 1.54 -3.79
C ALA A 252 12.43 0.71 -5.04
N PRO A 253 11.48 0.47 -5.95
CA PRO A 253 11.67 -0.43 -7.07
C PRO A 253 12.70 0.06 -8.09
N GLY A 254 13.13 1.32 -8.03
CA GLY A 254 14.17 1.86 -8.91
C GLY A 254 15.58 1.84 -8.33
N GLU A 255 15.77 1.37 -7.09
CA GLU A 255 17.09 1.34 -6.45
C GLU A 255 18.13 0.56 -7.29
N ASP A 256 19.31 1.16 -7.48
CA ASP A 256 20.45 0.51 -8.11
C ASP A 256 21.26 -0.34 -7.11
N LEU A 257 21.74 -1.51 -7.54
CA LEU A 257 22.68 -2.31 -6.76
C LEU A 257 24.12 -1.97 -7.14
N ASN A 258 24.62 -0.91 -6.51
CA ASN A 258 25.95 -0.34 -6.73
C ASN A 258 27.12 -1.34 -6.55
N SER A 259 26.94 -2.42 -5.78
CA SER A 259 27.94 -3.50 -5.61
C SER A 259 28.08 -4.39 -6.87
N ALA A 260 27.05 -4.45 -7.71
CA ALA A 260 26.95 -5.32 -8.88
C ALA A 260 26.87 -4.57 -10.22
N SER A 261 26.70 -3.23 -10.23
CA SER A 261 26.40 -2.44 -11.44
C SER A 261 25.11 -2.91 -12.13
N VAL A 262 24.09 -3.17 -11.32
CA VAL A 262 22.77 -3.58 -11.76
C VAL A 262 21.84 -2.41 -11.55
N ASP A 263 21.27 -1.90 -12.64
CA ASP A 263 20.44 -0.70 -12.63
C ASP A 263 18.99 -1.08 -12.29
N ASN A 264 18.34 -0.36 -11.39
CA ASN A 264 16.91 -0.48 -11.06
C ASN A 264 16.46 -1.90 -10.65
N ALA A 265 17.31 -2.64 -9.95
CA ALA A 265 16.94 -3.95 -9.41
C ALA A 265 15.89 -3.83 -8.30
N GLY A 266 15.91 -2.71 -7.57
CA GLY A 266 14.96 -2.38 -6.52
C GLY A 266 15.38 -2.85 -5.11
N ALA A 267 14.79 -2.22 -4.09
CA ALA A 267 15.07 -2.50 -2.69
C ALA A 267 13.83 -2.36 -1.79
N VAL A 268 13.94 -2.94 -0.58
CA VAL A 268 12.94 -2.81 0.49
C VAL A 268 13.59 -2.34 1.79
N PHE A 269 12.95 -1.38 2.44
CA PHE A 269 13.41 -0.76 3.68
C PHE A 269 12.41 -1.07 4.79
N VAL A 270 12.90 -1.56 5.92
CA VAL A 270 12.08 -1.90 7.09
C VAL A 270 12.41 -0.95 8.22
N TYR A 271 11.41 -0.18 8.64
CA TYR A 271 11.50 0.79 9.73
C TYR A 271 10.75 0.29 10.94
N SER A 272 11.46 0.03 12.04
CA SER A 272 10.79 -0.47 13.23
C SER A 272 10.00 0.63 13.93
N GLY A 273 8.71 0.33 14.16
CA GLY A 273 7.80 1.23 14.85
C GLY A 273 8.12 1.33 16.34
N GLY A 274 7.59 2.37 16.97
CA GLY A 274 7.57 2.47 18.43
C GLY A 274 8.54 3.38 19.11
N SER A 275 9.26 4.20 18.34
CA SER A 275 10.00 5.35 18.82
C SER A 275 9.66 6.55 17.94
N THR A 276 9.88 7.77 18.43
CA THR A 276 9.56 9.01 17.69
C THR A 276 10.35 9.17 16.39
N ASP A 277 11.38 8.34 16.19
CA ASP A 277 12.40 8.51 15.16
C ASP A 277 12.56 7.24 14.29
N MET A 278 11.60 6.29 14.34
CA MET A 278 11.54 5.02 13.57
C MET A 278 12.92 4.45 13.17
N VAL A 279 13.48 3.51 13.94
CA VAL A 279 14.81 2.97 13.65
C VAL A 279 14.71 1.86 12.60
N GLY A 280 15.38 2.02 11.46
CA GLY A 280 15.26 1.05 10.37
C GLY A 280 16.48 0.16 10.11
N ARG A 281 16.31 -0.75 9.14
CA ARG A 281 17.31 -1.62 8.51
C ARG A 281 16.94 -1.77 7.03
N ILE A 282 17.93 -1.91 6.15
CA ILE A 282 17.69 -2.26 4.74
C ILE A 282 17.60 -3.79 4.59
N VAL A 283 16.65 -4.23 3.76
CA VAL A 283 16.67 -5.55 3.12
C VAL A 283 16.95 -5.33 1.64
N VAL A 284 18.23 -5.43 1.28
CA VAL A 284 18.67 -5.39 -0.12
C VAL A 284 18.57 -6.79 -0.69
N PHE A 285 18.16 -6.88 -1.96
CA PHE A 285 18.31 -8.10 -2.76
C PHE A 285 19.80 -8.27 -3.08
N GLU A 286 20.59 -8.81 -2.14
CA GLU A 286 21.94 -9.30 -2.44
C GLU A 286 21.95 -10.82 -2.38
N ASP A 287 22.29 -11.45 -3.51
CA ASP A 287 22.83 -12.81 -3.51
C ASP A 287 24.12 -12.81 -2.69
N ASP A 288 24.11 -13.44 -1.51
CA ASP A 288 24.98 -14.60 -1.31
C ASP A 288 24.81 -15.26 0.07
N THR A 289 24.50 -16.57 0.00
CA THR A 289 24.67 -17.63 1.00
C THR A 289 23.44 -18.23 1.71
N LEU A 290 22.58 -18.91 0.94
CA LEU A 290 22.11 -20.26 1.30
C LEU A 290 21.85 -21.08 0.02
N THR A 291 22.85 -21.86 -0.37
CA THR A 291 22.75 -22.75 -1.54
C THR A 291 21.82 -23.94 -1.27
N LEU A 292 20.68 -24.00 -1.95
CA LEU A 292 19.93 -25.25 -2.15
C LEU A 292 19.97 -25.64 -3.63
N SER A 293 20.78 -26.66 -3.91
CA SER A 293 21.22 -27.12 -5.22
C SER A 293 20.14 -27.83 -6.04
N ALA A 294 19.09 -27.15 -6.51
CA ALA A 294 18.09 -27.78 -7.38
C ALA A 294 17.54 -26.92 -8.55
N PHE A 295 18.05 -25.72 -8.79
CA PHE A 295 17.61 -24.88 -9.91
C PHE A 295 18.80 -24.42 -10.76
N THR A 296 18.59 -24.33 -12.07
CA THR A 296 19.62 -23.96 -13.06
C THR A 296 19.59 -22.48 -13.44
N ASP A 297 18.67 -21.70 -12.85
CA ASP A 297 18.87 -20.26 -12.69
C ASP A 297 19.39 -20.02 -11.28
N THR A 298 20.54 -19.37 -11.21
CA THR A 298 21.03 -18.73 -10.00
C THR A 298 20.31 -17.39 -9.91
N PRO A 299 19.70 -17.02 -8.77
CA PRO A 299 19.06 -15.72 -8.60
C PRO A 299 20.16 -14.66 -8.55
N GLU A 300 20.51 -14.11 -9.71
CA GLU A 300 21.32 -12.91 -9.82
C GLU A 300 20.31 -11.76 -9.94
N SER A 301 20.51 -10.67 -9.21
CA SER A 301 19.77 -9.43 -9.48
C SER A 301 20.02 -9.01 -10.93
N GLU A 302 18.95 -8.82 -11.70
CA GLU A 302 18.99 -8.35 -13.08
C GLU A 302 18.57 -6.88 -13.16
N ASP A 303 19.00 -6.21 -14.25
CA ASP A 303 18.61 -4.82 -14.49
C ASP A 303 17.08 -4.77 -14.60
N TYR A 304 16.45 -3.84 -13.89
CA TYR A 304 15.01 -3.56 -13.95
C TYR A 304 14.07 -4.59 -13.31
N ASP A 305 14.55 -5.49 -12.45
CA ASP A 305 13.70 -6.46 -11.72
C ASP A 305 12.57 -5.81 -10.90
N ARG A 306 12.83 -4.60 -10.37
CA ARG A 306 11.90 -3.80 -9.58
C ARG A 306 11.44 -4.49 -8.29
N PHE A 307 12.36 -5.13 -7.58
CA PHE A 307 12.13 -5.65 -6.24
C PHE A 307 11.57 -4.56 -5.32
N GLY A 308 10.50 -4.87 -4.59
CA GLY A 308 9.80 -3.88 -3.77
C GLY A 308 8.66 -3.15 -4.48
N ALA A 309 8.32 -3.50 -5.73
CA ALA A 309 7.18 -2.90 -6.42
C ALA A 309 5.81 -3.20 -5.78
N ALA A 310 5.70 -4.27 -4.99
CA ALA A 310 4.51 -4.59 -4.21
C ALA A 310 4.90 -5.25 -2.89
N LEU A 311 4.15 -4.99 -1.82
CA LEU A 311 4.43 -5.49 -0.48
C LEU A 311 3.17 -6.04 0.18
N CYS A 312 3.32 -7.13 0.94
CA CYS A 312 2.27 -7.68 1.79
C CYS A 312 2.90 -8.25 3.07
N ILE A 313 2.25 -8.00 4.21
CA ILE A 313 2.65 -8.56 5.50
C ILE A 313 1.52 -9.43 6.03
N GLY A 314 1.87 -10.61 6.51
CA GLY A 314 0.93 -11.53 7.12
C GLY A 314 1.68 -12.66 7.83
N ASN A 315 0.98 -13.47 8.60
CA ASN A 315 1.57 -14.66 9.19
C ASN A 315 1.15 -15.87 8.34
N PHE A 316 2.05 -16.33 7.47
CA PHE A 316 1.77 -17.34 6.45
C PHE A 316 2.21 -18.75 6.88
N ASP A 317 3.08 -18.87 7.88
CA ASP A 317 3.56 -20.16 8.41
C ASP A 317 2.94 -20.57 9.75
N GLY A 318 2.18 -19.67 10.38
CA GLY A 318 1.46 -19.92 11.63
C GLY A 318 2.27 -19.70 12.90
N ASP A 319 3.40 -19.00 12.83
CA ASP A 319 4.22 -18.67 13.99
C ASP A 319 3.67 -17.47 14.80
N ALA A 320 4.49 -16.73 15.56
CA ALA A 320 4.03 -15.55 16.30
C ALA A 320 4.48 -14.22 15.66
N ASP A 321 5.29 -14.29 14.63
CA ASP A 321 5.90 -13.16 13.96
C ASP A 321 5.19 -12.92 12.60
N GLY A 322 5.38 -11.74 12.01
CA GLY A 322 4.88 -11.42 10.69
C GLY A 322 5.90 -11.78 9.61
N ASP A 323 5.43 -12.36 8.53
CA ASP A 323 6.19 -12.62 7.32
C ASP A 323 6.00 -11.47 6.32
N LEU A 324 7.02 -11.23 5.52
CA LEU A 324 6.98 -10.26 4.43
C LEU A 324 6.95 -10.97 3.07
N VAL A 325 6.06 -10.55 2.18
CA VAL A 325 6.05 -10.92 0.77
C VAL A 325 6.33 -9.69 -0.08
N VAL A 326 7.27 -9.81 -1.00
CA VAL A 326 7.72 -8.75 -1.90
C VAL A 326 7.51 -9.16 -3.35
N GLY A 327 6.84 -8.32 -4.14
CA GLY A 327 6.68 -8.50 -5.58
C GLY A 327 7.89 -8.01 -6.38
N VAL A 328 8.22 -8.75 -7.44
CA VAL A 328 9.33 -8.49 -8.35
C VAL A 328 8.81 -8.63 -9.79
N PRO A 329 8.12 -7.62 -10.34
CA PRO A 329 7.27 -7.79 -11.50
C PRO A 329 8.02 -8.05 -12.81
N MET A 330 9.33 -7.81 -12.85
CA MET A 330 10.15 -7.97 -14.06
C MET A 330 11.20 -9.09 -13.92
N GLU A 331 11.07 -9.94 -12.91
CA GLU A 331 11.96 -11.10 -12.70
C GLU A 331 11.90 -12.10 -13.88
N ASP A 332 13.05 -12.77 -14.13
CA ASP A 332 13.37 -13.81 -15.13
C ASP A 332 13.76 -13.25 -16.52
N SER A 333 14.50 -14.06 -17.28
CA SER A 333 15.00 -13.89 -18.64
C SER A 333 13.96 -13.52 -19.74
N TYR A 334 12.69 -13.31 -19.35
CA TYR A 334 11.57 -12.86 -20.17
C TYR A 334 10.65 -11.84 -19.47
N ASP A 335 11.03 -11.25 -18.34
CA ASP A 335 10.27 -10.26 -17.57
C ASP A 335 8.87 -10.75 -17.16
N GLN A 336 8.76 -11.99 -16.67
CA GLN A 336 7.47 -12.62 -16.38
C GLN A 336 6.95 -12.29 -14.97
N GLY A 337 7.84 -11.84 -14.10
CA GLY A 337 7.54 -11.43 -12.74
C GLY A 337 7.42 -12.58 -11.74
N GLY A 338 7.70 -12.27 -10.48
CA GLY A 338 7.68 -13.19 -9.36
C GLY A 338 7.36 -12.50 -8.03
N PHE A 339 7.48 -13.26 -6.94
CA PHE A 339 7.46 -12.73 -5.59
C PHE A 339 8.47 -13.50 -4.72
N VAL A 340 8.91 -12.87 -3.64
CA VAL A 340 9.79 -13.45 -2.63
C VAL A 340 9.10 -13.38 -1.28
N GLN A 341 9.08 -14.50 -0.54
CA GLN A 341 8.60 -14.54 0.84
C GLN A 341 9.80 -14.56 1.80
N PHE A 342 9.71 -13.79 2.88
CA PHE A 342 10.66 -13.71 3.97
C PHE A 342 9.93 -14.10 5.26
N PRO A 343 10.01 -15.37 5.68
CA PRO A 343 9.45 -15.76 6.96
C PRO A 343 10.36 -15.27 8.10
N ASN A 344 9.76 -14.72 9.15
CA ASN A 344 10.50 -14.14 10.27
C ASN A 344 10.80 -15.21 11.34
N ASP A 345 11.51 -16.26 10.93
CA ASP A 345 11.64 -17.51 11.70
C ASP A 345 12.66 -17.49 12.86
N ASP A 346 13.47 -16.43 13.04
CA ASP A 346 14.38 -16.27 14.18
C ASP A 346 15.05 -14.89 14.20
N ALA A 347 15.41 -14.40 15.41
CA ALA A 347 16.02 -13.10 15.68
C ALA A 347 17.32 -12.74 14.92
N ASN A 348 17.83 -13.61 14.03
CA ASN A 348 19.03 -13.37 13.22
C ASN A 348 18.99 -13.98 11.80
N ASN A 349 17.89 -14.57 11.31
CA ASN A 349 17.89 -15.23 10.00
C ASN A 349 16.54 -15.07 9.27
N TRP A 350 16.43 -14.05 8.41
CA TRP A 350 15.21 -13.63 7.70
C TRP A 350 15.02 -14.28 6.31
N PHE A 351 15.82 -15.28 5.95
CA PHE A 351 15.89 -15.75 4.56
C PHE A 351 15.50 -17.21 4.41
N THR A 352 14.27 -17.49 3.96
CA THR A 352 13.96 -18.72 3.25
C THR A 352 13.09 -18.43 2.02
N TRP A 353 13.59 -18.83 0.85
CA TRP A 353 12.97 -18.60 -0.46
C TRP A 353 11.72 -19.47 -0.69
N VAL A 354 10.64 -18.88 -1.22
CA VAL A 354 9.43 -19.59 -1.65
C VAL A 354 9.04 -19.22 -3.10
N TYR A 355 9.27 -20.19 -3.99
CA TYR A 355 8.90 -20.35 -5.42
C TYR A 355 8.12 -19.25 -6.19
N PRO A 356 8.56 -18.89 -7.42
CA PRO A 356 7.64 -18.41 -8.46
C PRO A 356 6.82 -19.57 -9.07
N ILE A 357 5.58 -19.26 -9.46
CA ILE A 357 4.68 -20.20 -10.14
C ILE A 357 5.22 -20.46 -11.55
N GLN A 358 5.89 -21.60 -11.76
CA GLN A 358 6.13 -22.08 -13.12
C GLN A 358 4.78 -22.34 -13.82
N GLN A 359 4.52 -21.62 -14.91
CA GLN A 359 3.49 -22.00 -15.87
C GLN A 359 3.78 -23.41 -16.40
N SER A 360 3.15 -24.42 -15.81
CA SER A 360 2.96 -25.70 -16.48
C SER A 360 1.58 -25.67 -17.13
N TYR A 361 1.57 -25.46 -18.45
CA TYR A 361 0.38 -25.60 -19.27
C TYR A 361 -0.28 -26.97 -19.07
N SER A 362 -1.62 -26.94 -19.12
CA SER A 362 -2.59 -28.02 -19.27
C SER A 362 -3.07 -28.78 -18.02
N ALA A 363 -4.17 -28.26 -17.44
CA ALA A 363 -5.23 -29.11 -16.91
C ALA A 363 -6.56 -28.70 -17.56
N VAL A 364 -7.06 -29.55 -18.46
CA VAL A 364 -8.45 -29.54 -18.92
C VAL A 364 -9.32 -29.92 -17.72
N LEU A 365 -10.22 -29.03 -17.30
CA LEU A 365 -11.34 -29.37 -16.43
C LEU A 365 -12.60 -29.50 -17.30
N TYR A 366 -13.14 -30.73 -17.36
CA TYR A 366 -14.47 -31.03 -17.89
C TYR A 366 -15.56 -30.68 -16.89
#